data_AF-A0A935HDI1-F1
#
_entry.id   AF-A0A935HDI1-F1
#
_cell.length_a   1.000
_cell.length_b   1.000
_cell.length_c   1.000
_cell.angle_alpha   90.00
_cell.angle_beta   90.00
_cell.angle_gamma   90.00
#
_symmetry.space_group_name_H-M   'P 1'
#
loop_
_entity.id
_entity.type
_entity.pdbx_description
1 polymer ?
#
loop_
_entity_poly.entity_id
_entity_poly.type
_entity_poly.pdbx_seq_one_letter_code
_entity_poly.pdbx_strand_id
1 'polypeptide(L)'
;MENSLASGAAQIVMQVVGEHGPLAALAAIYLSTALLTEVMSNNAAAVLLAPIAISMATALGVHPMPFLIAVTVAASTAFATPVGYQTNTMVYQAGSYRFSDFARIGIPLNILFFAVSLWLIPRYWPFEVEPKEPTMRLLFLPAIALIALGIAILLGKIEIDQRKDVIKIGEFKASVQSKQPVAPWIGGIAIGLGAGLAVFALTRRR
;
A
#
# COMPACT_ATOMS: atom_id res chain seq x y z
N MET A 1 -8.87 -35.17 14.98
CA MET A 1 -9.97 -34.71 14.10
C MET A 1 -9.68 -33.37 13.43
N GLU A 2 -8.76 -32.54 13.94
CA GLU A 2 -8.43 -31.22 13.38
C GLU A 2 -7.79 -31.23 11.98
N ASN A 3 -6.99 -32.26 11.65
CA ASN A 3 -6.33 -32.37 10.35
C ASN A 3 -7.26 -32.72 9.17
N SER A 4 -8.49 -33.19 9.45
CA SER A 4 -9.46 -33.59 8.41
C SER A 4 -10.18 -32.38 7.80
N LEU A 5 -10.43 -31.35 8.62
CA LEU A 5 -11.07 -30.11 8.17
C LEU A 5 -10.08 -29.24 7.38
N ALA A 6 -8.83 -29.19 7.83
CA ALA A 6 -7.75 -28.48 7.13
C ALA A 6 -7.46 -29.11 5.75
N SER A 7 -7.47 -30.44 5.66
CA SER A 7 -7.30 -31.15 4.39
C SER A 7 -8.52 -31.04 3.48
N GLY A 8 -9.74 -31.03 4.02
CA GLY A 8 -10.97 -30.77 3.25
C GLY A 8 -11.02 -29.36 2.66
N ALA A 9 -10.66 -28.33 3.44
CA ALA A 9 -10.55 -26.96 2.96
C ALA A 9 -9.47 -26.84 1.87
N ALA A 10 -8.32 -27.49 2.07
CA ALA A 10 -7.25 -27.54 1.06
C ALA A 10 -7.71 -28.24 -0.22
N GLN A 11 -8.48 -29.33 -0.14
CA GLN A 11 -9.00 -30.05 -1.32
C GLN A 11 -10.05 -29.25 -2.09
N ILE A 12 -10.94 -28.53 -1.40
CA ILE A 12 -11.91 -27.63 -2.05
C ILE A 12 -11.18 -26.47 -2.74
N VAL A 13 -10.18 -25.88 -2.09
CA VAL A 13 -9.32 -24.86 -2.69
C VAL A 13 -8.59 -25.42 -3.90
N MET A 14 -8.03 -26.64 -3.83
CA MET A 14 -7.34 -27.28 -4.95
C MET A 14 -8.29 -27.68 -6.10
N GLN A 15 -9.55 -28.04 -5.83
CA GLN A 15 -10.53 -28.33 -6.89
C GLN A 15 -11.03 -27.06 -7.58
N VAL A 16 -11.23 -25.98 -6.83
CA VAL A 16 -11.66 -24.69 -7.41
C VAL A 16 -10.50 -24.01 -8.15
N VAL A 17 -9.29 -24.07 -7.59
CA VAL A 17 -8.09 -23.40 -8.14
C VAL A 17 -7.35 -24.24 -9.18
N GLY A 18 -7.37 -25.57 -9.06
CA GLY A 18 -6.64 -26.49 -9.94
C GLY A 18 -7.09 -26.46 -11.40
N GLU A 19 -8.36 -26.14 -11.68
CA GLU A 19 -8.86 -25.96 -13.05
C GLU A 19 -8.85 -24.51 -13.56
N HIS A 20 -8.79 -23.51 -12.66
CA HIS A 20 -8.92 -22.08 -13.03
C HIS A 20 -7.63 -21.25 -12.88
N GLY A 21 -6.54 -21.86 -12.41
CA GLY A 21 -5.20 -21.25 -12.35
C GLY A 21 -5.01 -20.16 -11.27
N PRO A 22 -3.82 -19.54 -11.20
CA PRO A 22 -3.46 -18.54 -10.18
C PRO A 22 -4.39 -17.32 -10.15
N LEU A 23 -5.04 -17.01 -11.27
CA LEU A 23 -5.97 -15.89 -11.40
C LEU A 23 -7.25 -16.09 -10.58
N ALA A 24 -7.79 -17.31 -10.51
CA ALA A 24 -8.98 -17.60 -9.71
C ALA A 24 -8.68 -17.55 -8.21
N ALA A 25 -7.49 -18.00 -7.80
CA ALA A 25 -7.03 -17.85 -6.43
C ALA A 25 -6.86 -16.37 -6.05
N LEU A 26 -6.33 -15.55 -6.96
CA LEU A 26 -6.23 -14.10 -6.80
C LEU A 26 -7.62 -13.46 -6.63
N ALA A 27 -8.59 -13.87 -7.43
CA ALA A 27 -9.98 -13.41 -7.32
C ALA A 27 -10.61 -13.80 -5.99
N ALA A 28 -10.42 -15.04 -5.54
CA ALA A 28 -10.97 -15.55 -4.30
C ALA A 28 -10.42 -14.80 -3.08
N ILE A 29 -9.10 -14.56 -3.02
CA ILE A 29 -8.51 -13.82 -1.90
C ILE A 29 -8.92 -12.36 -1.91
N TYR A 30 -9.04 -11.73 -3.09
CA TYR A 30 -9.51 -10.36 -3.21
C TYR A 30 -10.95 -10.24 -2.69
N LEU A 31 -11.87 -11.07 -3.15
CA LEU A 31 -13.27 -11.03 -2.73
C LEU A 31 -13.41 -11.32 -1.23
N SER A 32 -12.66 -12.29 -0.72
CA SER A 32 -12.65 -12.59 0.72
C SER A 32 -12.20 -11.37 1.53
N THR A 33 -11.18 -10.65 1.05
CA THR A 33 -10.68 -9.43 1.70
C THR A 33 -11.69 -8.29 1.60
N ALA A 34 -12.26 -8.07 0.41
CA ALA A 34 -13.26 -7.05 0.17
C ALA A 34 -14.49 -7.27 1.07
N LEU A 35 -14.96 -8.51 1.22
CA LEU A 35 -16.08 -8.82 2.12
C LEU A 35 -15.71 -8.63 3.60
N LEU A 36 -14.50 -9.04 4.00
CA LEU A 36 -14.06 -8.94 5.38
C LEU A 36 -13.89 -7.48 5.83
N THR A 37 -13.32 -6.65 4.96
CA THR A 37 -13.10 -5.22 5.25
C THR A 37 -14.38 -4.39 5.33
N GLU A 38 -15.51 -4.92 4.87
CA GLU A 38 -16.82 -4.29 5.04
C GLU A 38 -17.39 -4.51 6.46
N VAL A 39 -16.84 -5.45 7.22
CA VAL A 39 -17.29 -5.81 8.58
C VAL A 39 -16.31 -5.40 9.67
N MET A 40 -15.01 -5.31 9.35
CA MET A 40 -13.95 -4.90 10.28
C MET A 40 -13.06 -3.81 9.68
N SER A 41 -12.12 -3.30 10.47
CA SER A 41 -11.19 -2.27 9.97
C SER A 41 -10.27 -2.81 8.87
N ASN A 42 -9.98 -1.95 7.88
CA ASN A 42 -9.08 -2.25 6.76
C ASN A 42 -7.74 -2.87 7.21
N ASN A 43 -7.13 -2.30 8.26
CA ASN A 43 -5.87 -2.79 8.81
C ASN A 43 -6.01 -4.20 9.42
N ALA A 44 -7.12 -4.48 10.12
CA ALA A 44 -7.36 -5.81 10.68
C ALA A 44 -7.56 -6.86 9.58
N ALA A 45 -8.33 -6.53 8.54
CA ALA A 45 -8.56 -7.42 7.40
C ALA A 45 -7.24 -7.75 6.67
N ALA A 46 -6.39 -6.74 6.44
CA ALA A 46 -5.09 -6.92 5.79
C ALA A 46 -4.14 -7.83 6.59
N VAL A 47 -4.02 -7.60 7.91
CA VAL A 47 -3.17 -8.42 8.78
C VAL A 47 -3.66 -9.86 8.87
N LEU A 48 -4.98 -10.07 8.89
CA LEU A 48 -5.58 -11.39 8.97
C LEU A 48 -5.41 -12.19 7.67
N LEU A 49 -5.58 -11.55 6.50
CA LEU A 49 -5.55 -12.24 5.21
C LEU A 49 -4.17 -12.29 4.54
N ALA A 50 -3.22 -11.43 4.92
CA ALA A 50 -1.84 -11.51 4.43
C ALA A 50 -1.18 -12.91 4.59
N PRO A 51 -1.22 -13.58 5.76
CA PRO A 51 -0.64 -14.92 5.90
C PRO A 51 -1.38 -15.98 5.06
N ILE A 52 -2.69 -15.83 4.87
CA ILE A 52 -3.49 -16.72 4.02
C ILE A 52 -3.10 -16.52 2.54
N ALA A 53 -2.94 -15.29 2.09
CA ALA A 53 -2.47 -14.94 0.76
C ALA A 53 -1.09 -15.54 0.44
N ILE A 54 -0.14 -15.48 1.39
CA ILE A 54 1.18 -16.11 1.26
C ILE A 54 1.06 -17.64 1.18
N SER A 55 0.22 -18.22 2.02
CA SER A 55 0.00 -19.68 2.03
C SER A 55 -0.63 -20.16 0.72
N MET A 56 -1.60 -19.41 0.17
CA MET A 56 -2.21 -19.70 -1.13
C MET A 56 -1.20 -19.63 -2.27
N ALA A 57 -0.37 -18.58 -2.31
CA ALA A 57 0.69 -18.47 -3.32
C ALA A 57 1.71 -19.61 -3.24
N THR A 58 2.09 -19.99 -2.01
CA THR A 58 3.02 -21.10 -1.75
C THR A 58 2.43 -22.44 -2.20
N ALA A 59 1.16 -22.70 -1.89
CA ALA A 59 0.45 -23.91 -2.31
C ALA A 59 0.34 -24.01 -3.84
N LEU A 60 0.29 -22.87 -4.53
CA LEU A 60 0.22 -22.77 -5.98
C LEU A 60 1.58 -22.74 -6.67
N GLY A 61 2.68 -22.66 -5.91
CA GLY A 61 4.02 -22.53 -6.46
C GLY A 61 4.26 -21.23 -7.24
N VAL A 62 3.53 -20.16 -6.90
CA VAL A 62 3.61 -18.84 -7.57
C VAL A 62 4.19 -17.78 -6.64
N HIS A 63 4.60 -16.65 -7.22
CA HIS A 63 5.11 -15.53 -6.43
C HIS A 63 4.01 -14.98 -5.49
N PRO A 64 4.30 -14.65 -4.21
CA PRO A 64 3.28 -14.18 -3.26
C PRO A 64 2.87 -12.70 -3.42
N MET A 65 3.69 -11.87 -4.07
CA MET A 65 3.40 -10.44 -4.26
C MET A 65 2.03 -10.12 -4.89
N PRO A 66 1.58 -10.78 -5.99
CA PRO A 66 0.27 -10.51 -6.59
C PRO A 66 -0.86 -10.66 -5.56
N PHE A 67 -0.79 -11.69 -4.71
CA PHE A 67 -1.79 -11.96 -3.68
C PHE A 67 -1.75 -10.93 -2.55
N LEU A 68 -0.55 -10.52 -2.11
CA LEU A 68 -0.41 -9.48 -1.09
C LEU A 68 -0.90 -8.12 -1.59
N ILE A 69 -0.63 -7.78 -2.85
CA ILE A 69 -1.14 -6.56 -3.48
C ILE A 69 -2.67 -6.63 -3.59
N ALA A 70 -3.23 -7.79 -3.98
CA ALA A 70 -4.68 -7.98 -4.01
C ALA A 70 -5.32 -7.76 -2.63
N VAL A 71 -4.75 -8.32 -1.56
CA VAL A 71 -5.22 -8.09 -0.19
C VAL A 71 -5.15 -6.60 0.16
N THR A 72 -4.03 -5.94 -0.14
CA THR A 72 -3.84 -4.52 0.21
C THR A 72 -4.86 -3.62 -0.50
N VAL A 73 -5.09 -3.87 -1.79
CA VAL A 73 -6.06 -3.10 -2.59
C VAL A 73 -7.48 -3.40 -2.12
N ALA A 74 -7.86 -4.67 -1.96
CA ALA A 74 -9.20 -5.06 -1.51
C ALA A 74 -9.52 -4.56 -0.10
N ALA A 75 -8.54 -4.57 0.81
CA ALA A 75 -8.70 -4.00 2.14
C ALA A 75 -8.92 -2.48 2.12
N SER A 76 -8.56 -1.81 1.03
CA SER A 76 -8.77 -0.36 0.88
C SER A 76 -10.13 0.00 0.26
N THR A 77 -10.87 -0.98 -0.28
CA THR A 77 -12.11 -0.75 -1.03
C THR A 77 -13.36 -1.02 -0.19
N ALA A 78 -13.37 -0.62 1.08
CA ALA A 78 -14.56 -0.74 1.95
C ALA A 78 -15.56 0.39 1.64
N PHE A 79 -16.28 0.29 0.51
CA PHE A 79 -17.22 1.32 0.05
C PHE A 79 -18.68 0.98 0.33
N ALA A 80 -19.02 -0.29 0.51
CA ALA A 80 -20.41 -0.75 0.61
C ALA A 80 -21.01 -0.56 2.01
N THR A 81 -20.19 -0.40 3.05
CA THR A 81 -20.66 -0.17 4.42
C THR A 81 -20.05 1.08 5.08
N PRO A 82 -20.83 1.72 5.98
CA PRO A 82 -20.33 2.82 6.79
C PRO A 82 -19.49 2.36 8.00
N VAL A 83 -19.34 1.05 8.23
CA VAL A 83 -18.70 0.46 9.43
C VAL A 83 -17.22 0.17 9.18
N GLY A 84 -16.85 -0.22 7.96
CA GLY A 84 -15.48 -0.65 7.63
C GLY A 84 -14.40 0.43 7.85
N TYR A 85 -14.78 1.71 7.81
CA TYR A 85 -13.81 2.79 7.94
C TYR A 85 -14.37 4.03 8.67
N GLN A 86 -13.54 4.62 9.54
CA GLN A 86 -13.96 5.67 10.48
C GLN A 86 -14.50 6.92 9.78
N THR A 87 -13.94 7.31 8.62
CA THR A 87 -14.45 8.47 7.87
C THR A 87 -15.80 8.18 7.21
N ASN A 88 -16.06 6.94 6.76
CA ASN A 88 -17.37 6.55 6.22
C ASN A 88 -18.43 6.62 7.33
N THR A 89 -18.08 6.24 8.56
CA THR A 89 -18.94 6.37 9.74
C THR A 89 -19.26 7.84 10.06
N MET A 90 -18.27 8.74 9.97
CA MET A 90 -18.48 10.17 10.19
C MET A 90 -19.48 10.77 9.20
N VAL A 91 -19.34 10.46 7.90
CA VAL A 91 -20.24 10.96 6.86
C VAL A 91 -21.64 10.33 6.98
N TYR A 92 -21.72 9.06 7.35
CA TYR A 92 -22.99 8.40 7.63
C TYR A 92 -23.79 9.12 8.73
N GLN A 93 -23.13 9.47 9.84
CA GLN A 93 -23.76 10.17 10.97
C GLN A 93 -24.10 11.63 10.65
N ALA A 94 -23.19 12.38 10.02
CA ALA A 94 -23.40 13.80 9.73
C ALA A 94 -24.32 14.05 8.51
N GLY A 95 -24.35 13.13 7.55
CA GLY A 95 -25.06 13.29 6.27
C GLY A 95 -26.49 12.74 6.24
N SER A 96 -26.98 12.16 7.33
CA SER A 96 -28.31 11.50 7.38
C SER A 96 -28.52 10.42 6.30
N TYR A 97 -27.43 9.77 5.88
CA TYR A 97 -27.49 8.69 4.89
C TYR A 97 -28.09 7.42 5.48
N ARG A 98 -28.77 6.63 4.66
CA ARG A 98 -29.22 5.28 5.04
C ARG A 98 -28.13 4.27 4.70
N PHE A 99 -28.11 3.14 5.40
CA PHE A 99 -27.18 2.04 5.11
C PHE A 99 -27.30 1.56 3.65
N SER A 100 -28.51 1.59 3.09
CA SER A 100 -28.79 1.25 1.68
C SER A 100 -28.11 2.17 0.68
N ASP A 101 -27.85 3.44 1.04
CA ASP A 101 -27.26 4.42 0.13
C ASP A 101 -25.78 4.11 -0.11
N PHE A 102 -25.09 3.64 0.93
CA PHE A 102 -23.72 3.13 0.85
C PHE A 102 -23.64 1.86 0.00
N ALA A 103 -24.50 0.87 0.25
CA ALA A 103 -24.50 -0.36 -0.54
C ALA A 103 -24.80 -0.10 -2.02
N ARG A 104 -25.71 0.82 -2.33
CA ARG A 104 -26.14 1.12 -3.71
C ARG A 104 -25.02 1.73 -4.56
N ILE A 105 -24.15 2.54 -3.98
CA ILE A 105 -23.01 3.17 -4.68
C ILE A 105 -21.74 2.34 -4.51
N GLY A 106 -21.51 1.81 -3.33
CA GLY A 106 -20.32 1.07 -2.96
C GLY A 106 -20.20 -0.29 -3.65
N ILE A 107 -21.29 -1.06 -3.80
CA ILE A 107 -21.23 -2.37 -4.49
C ILE A 107 -20.78 -2.21 -5.96
N PRO A 108 -21.36 -1.32 -6.78
CA PRO A 108 -20.85 -1.06 -8.13
C PRO A 108 -19.37 -0.64 -8.14
N LEU A 109 -18.94 0.18 -7.18
CA LEU A 109 -17.55 0.62 -7.07
C LEU A 109 -16.62 -0.56 -6.73
N ASN A 110 -17.00 -1.41 -5.78
CA ASN A 110 -16.25 -2.61 -5.40
C ASN A 110 -16.07 -3.56 -6.58
N ILE A 111 -17.13 -3.75 -7.39
CA ILE A 111 -17.07 -4.58 -8.61
C ILE A 111 -16.11 -3.97 -9.65
N LEU A 112 -16.15 -2.65 -9.83
CA LEU A 112 -15.21 -1.96 -10.73
C LEU A 112 -13.76 -2.15 -10.27
N PHE A 113 -13.48 -1.93 -8.99
CA PHE A 113 -12.14 -2.10 -8.43
C PHE A 113 -11.67 -3.56 -8.50
N PHE A 114 -12.57 -4.52 -8.28
CA PHE A 114 -12.28 -5.94 -8.45
C PHE A 114 -11.86 -6.26 -9.89
N ALA A 115 -12.63 -5.83 -10.88
CA ALA A 115 -12.33 -6.07 -12.29
C ALA A 115 -11.00 -5.42 -12.71
N VAL A 116 -10.78 -4.17 -12.32
CA VAL A 116 -9.53 -3.44 -12.59
C VAL A 116 -8.34 -4.12 -11.90
N SER A 117 -8.50 -4.57 -10.65
CA SER A 117 -7.44 -5.24 -9.89
C SER A 117 -7.07 -6.58 -10.51
N LEU A 118 -8.06 -7.39 -10.90
CA LEU A 118 -7.82 -8.65 -11.59
C LEU A 118 -7.11 -8.48 -12.95
N TRP A 119 -7.30 -7.34 -13.61
CA TRP A 119 -6.62 -7.04 -14.86
C TRP A 119 -5.21 -6.47 -14.65
N LEU A 120 -5.05 -5.51 -13.73
CA LEU A 120 -3.78 -4.82 -13.50
C LEU A 120 -2.76 -5.64 -12.70
N ILE A 121 -3.21 -6.36 -11.67
CA ILE A 121 -2.29 -7.03 -10.74
C ILE A 121 -1.42 -8.07 -11.48
N PRO A 122 -1.97 -9.00 -12.28
CA PRO A 122 -1.14 -9.95 -13.02
C PRO A 122 -0.23 -9.30 -14.07
N ARG A 123 -0.60 -8.12 -14.59
CA ARG A 123 0.16 -7.39 -15.61
C ARG A 123 1.44 -6.76 -15.05
N TYR A 124 1.37 -6.23 -13.83
CA TYR A 124 2.49 -5.57 -13.15
C TYR A 124 3.24 -6.51 -12.20
N TRP A 125 2.53 -7.45 -11.59
CA TRP A 125 3.06 -8.52 -10.74
C TRP A 125 2.66 -9.88 -11.32
N PRO A 126 3.45 -10.40 -12.27
CA PRO A 126 3.21 -11.72 -12.83
C PRO A 126 3.30 -12.80 -11.75
N PHE A 127 2.60 -13.91 -11.97
CA PHE A 127 2.60 -15.07 -11.06
C PHE A 127 3.89 -15.89 -11.13
N GLU A 128 4.71 -15.64 -12.14
CA GLU A 128 6.00 -16.29 -12.35
C GLU A 128 6.97 -16.01 -11.21
N VAL A 129 7.66 -17.06 -10.78
CA VAL A 129 8.75 -17.00 -9.81
C VAL A 129 10.04 -16.66 -10.58
N GLU A 130 10.11 -15.49 -11.22
CA GLU A 130 11.32 -15.09 -11.96
C GLU A 130 12.23 -14.16 -11.13
N PRO A 131 13.55 -14.39 -11.12
CA PRO A 131 14.52 -13.45 -10.58
C PRO A 131 14.79 -12.35 -11.62
N LYS A 132 14.07 -11.23 -11.52
CA LYS A 132 14.43 -10.03 -12.29
C LYS A 132 15.60 -9.29 -11.62
N GLU A 133 16.84 -9.56 -12.05
CA GLU A 133 17.97 -8.65 -11.76
C GLU A 133 18.64 -8.17 -13.05
N PRO A 134 18.51 -6.85 -13.34
CA PRO A 134 19.50 -5.89 -12.84
C PRO A 134 18.86 -4.59 -12.30
N THR A 135 17.86 -4.70 -11.42
CA THR A 135 17.21 -3.51 -10.81
C THR A 135 17.86 -3.13 -9.46
N MET A 136 18.56 -4.04 -8.78
CA MET A 136 19.19 -3.77 -7.48
C MET A 136 20.15 -2.59 -7.52
N ARG A 137 21.01 -2.47 -8.54
CA ARG A 137 21.96 -1.33 -8.65
C ARG A 137 21.24 0.02 -8.75
N LEU A 138 20.05 0.04 -9.36
CA LEU A 138 19.23 1.25 -9.53
C LEU A 138 18.44 1.63 -8.26
N LEU A 139 18.23 0.71 -7.32
CA LEU A 139 17.56 0.93 -6.02
C LEU A 139 18.53 1.36 -4.91
N PHE A 140 19.78 0.88 -4.92
CA PHE A 140 20.80 1.31 -3.97
C PHE A 140 21.26 2.76 -4.20
N LEU A 141 21.30 3.23 -5.45
CA LEU A 141 21.65 4.61 -5.81
C LEU A 141 20.75 5.67 -5.13
N PRO A 142 19.40 5.62 -5.25
CA PRO A 142 18.53 6.57 -4.57
C PRO A 142 18.54 6.39 -3.04
N ALA A 143 18.72 5.17 -2.52
CA ALA A 143 18.85 4.95 -1.07
C ALA A 143 20.08 5.67 -0.49
N ILE A 144 21.24 5.52 -1.14
CA ILE A 144 22.49 6.20 -0.75
C ILE A 144 22.36 7.71 -0.92
N ALA A 145 21.74 8.18 -2.01
CA ALA A 145 21.51 9.60 -2.25
C ALA A 145 20.62 10.23 -1.16
N LEU A 146 19.55 9.55 -0.73
CA LEU A 146 18.65 10.01 0.34
C LEU A 146 19.35 10.04 1.71
N ILE A 147 20.17 9.04 2.02
CA ILE A 147 20.96 9.00 3.26
C ILE A 147 21.99 10.14 3.26
N ALA A 148 22.72 10.32 2.15
CA ALA A 148 23.71 11.40 2.01
C ALA A 148 23.05 12.80 2.09
N LEU A 149 21.88 12.97 1.46
CA LEU A 149 21.10 14.21 1.52
C LEU A 149 20.62 14.49 2.95
N GLY A 150 20.09 13.48 3.64
CA GLY A 150 19.63 13.64 5.01
C GLY A 150 20.77 13.96 5.99
N ILE A 151 21.95 13.35 5.82
CA ILE A 151 23.15 13.70 6.58
C ILE A 151 23.60 15.13 6.28
N ALA A 152 23.58 15.57 5.02
CA ALA A 152 23.94 16.94 4.64
C ALA A 152 23.00 18.00 5.27
N ILE A 153 21.69 17.69 5.36
CA ILE A 153 20.70 18.54 6.03
C ILE A 153 20.98 18.60 7.54
N LEU A 154 21.23 17.47 8.20
CA LEU A 154 21.53 17.43 9.64
C LEU A 154 22.82 18.16 10.01
N LEU A 155 23.82 18.14 9.12
CA LEU A 155 25.06 18.88 9.29
C LEU A 155 24.93 20.38 8.97
N GLY A 156 23.72 20.86 8.65
CA GLY A 156 23.47 22.27 8.34
C GLY A 156 24.13 22.75 7.04
N LYS A 157 24.56 21.83 6.16
CA LYS A 157 25.25 22.17 4.90
C LYS A 157 24.29 22.65 3.80
N ILE A 158 22.99 22.54 4.02
CA ILE A 158 21.96 22.99 3.10
C ILE A 158 21.25 24.19 3.72
N GLU A 159 21.49 25.35 3.12
CA GLU A 159 20.90 26.62 3.50
C GLU A 159 19.99 27.10 2.37
N ILE A 160 18.76 27.47 2.70
CA ILE A 160 17.84 28.06 1.73
C ILE A 160 17.96 29.56 1.83
N ASP A 161 18.16 30.19 0.67
CA ASP A 161 18.15 31.63 0.54
C ASP A 161 16.72 32.15 0.61
N GLN A 162 16.38 32.86 1.68
CA GLN A 162 15.05 33.41 1.91
C GLN A 162 15.12 34.92 1.74
N ARG A 163 14.50 35.41 0.67
CA ARG A 163 14.27 36.84 0.45
C ARG A 163 12.93 37.22 1.07
N LYS A 164 12.96 37.87 2.24
CA LYS A 164 11.76 38.39 2.91
C LYS A 164 11.73 39.90 2.78
N ASP A 165 10.60 40.45 2.34
CA ASP A 165 10.31 41.88 2.40
C ASP A 165 10.08 42.25 3.88
N VAL A 166 11.06 42.87 4.53
CA VAL A 166 11.01 43.16 5.98
C VAL A 166 10.28 44.48 6.24
N ILE A 167 10.39 45.43 5.30
CA ILE A 167 9.80 46.76 5.44
C ILE A 167 9.10 47.12 4.13
N LYS A 168 7.83 47.49 4.22
CA LYS A 168 7.02 48.02 3.12
C LYS A 168 6.48 49.39 3.52
N ILE A 169 7.09 50.46 3.01
CA ILE A 169 6.65 51.86 3.24
C ILE A 169 6.15 52.39 1.90
N GLY A 170 4.83 52.42 1.70
CA GLY A 170 4.24 52.78 0.41
C GLY A 170 4.72 51.83 -0.70
N GLU A 171 5.36 52.37 -1.74
CA GLU A 171 5.96 51.58 -2.82
C GLU A 171 7.35 51.03 -2.51
N PHE A 172 8.01 51.54 -1.46
CA PHE A 172 9.36 51.10 -1.11
C PHE A 172 9.33 49.78 -0.36
N LYS A 173 9.98 48.75 -0.94
CA LYS A 173 10.19 47.44 -0.33
C LYS A 173 11.68 47.23 -0.04
N ALA A 174 12.03 47.06 1.22
CA ALA A 174 13.36 46.61 1.61
C ALA A 174 13.30 45.09 1.89
N SER A 175 14.00 44.32 1.07
CA SER A 175 14.10 42.87 1.23
C SER A 175 15.41 42.49 1.91
N VAL A 176 15.34 41.73 3.01
CA VAL A 176 16.53 41.15 3.65
C VAL A 176 16.71 39.73 3.11
N GLN A 177 17.89 39.48 2.58
CA GLN A 177 18.31 38.16 2.12
C GLN A 177 18.96 37.46 3.31
N SER A 178 18.30 36.43 3.84
CA SER A 178 18.80 35.66 4.97
C SER A 178 18.89 34.19 4.59
N LYS A 179 20.07 33.60 4.82
CA LYS A 179 20.26 32.17 4.69
C LYS A 179 19.74 31.50 5.95
N GLN A 180 18.81 30.58 5.81
CA GLN A 180 18.27 29.81 6.92
C GLN A 180 18.57 28.32 6.68
N PRO A 181 19.09 27.59 7.68
CA PRO A 181 19.32 26.17 7.54
C PRO A 181 17.98 25.43 7.39
N VAL A 182 17.99 24.36 6.59
CA VAL A 182 16.82 23.49 6.43
C VAL A 182 16.48 22.84 7.78
N ALA A 183 15.19 22.68 8.06
CA ALA A 183 14.74 22.14 9.34
C ALA A 183 15.29 20.71 9.57
N PRO A 184 15.89 20.40 10.74
CA PRO A 184 16.58 19.12 10.97
C PRO A 184 15.72 17.86 10.81
N TRP A 185 14.41 17.96 11.11
CA TRP A 185 13.46 16.85 10.99
C TRP A 185 13.34 16.33 9.53
N ILE A 186 13.58 17.18 8.54
CA ILE A 186 13.58 16.81 7.12
C ILE A 186 14.74 15.84 6.83
N GLY A 187 15.91 16.07 7.43
CA GLY A 187 17.06 15.18 7.32
C GLY A 187 16.79 13.81 7.93
N GLY A 188 16.08 13.77 9.07
CA GLY A 188 15.67 12.52 9.72
C GLY A 188 14.73 11.68 8.86
N ILE A 189 13.74 12.30 8.20
CA ILE A 189 12.82 11.60 7.28
C ILE A 189 13.59 11.02 6.08
N ALA A 190 14.50 11.80 5.48
CA ALA A 190 15.29 11.36 4.33
C ALA A 190 16.17 10.13 4.65
N ILE A 191 16.82 10.11 5.82
CA ILE A 191 17.60 8.95 6.28
C ILE A 191 16.69 7.75 6.53
N GLY A 192 15.54 7.94 7.17
CA GLY A 192 14.58 6.86 7.46
C GLY A 192 14.07 6.19 6.18
N LEU A 193 13.70 6.98 5.17
CA LEU A 193 13.28 6.46 3.86
C LEU A 193 14.42 5.75 3.13
N GLY A 194 15.63 6.31 3.13
CA GLY A 194 16.80 5.69 2.50
C GLY A 194 17.22 4.36 3.17
N ALA A 195 17.20 4.31 4.50
CA ALA A 195 17.45 3.08 5.25
C ALA A 195 16.36 2.04 5.01
N GLY A 196 15.08 2.45 4.99
CA GLY A 196 13.96 1.57 4.64
C GLY A 196 14.08 0.98 3.23
N LEU A 197 14.48 1.79 2.25
CA LEU A 197 14.72 1.36 0.88
C LEU A 197 15.92 0.41 0.78
N ALA A 198 16.99 0.65 1.53
CA ALA A 198 18.15 -0.22 1.60
C ALA A 198 17.81 -1.57 2.26
N VAL A 199 17.05 -1.56 3.35
CA VAL A 199 16.55 -2.79 4.00
C VAL A 199 15.63 -3.56 3.07
N PHE A 200 14.71 -2.88 2.38
CA PHE A 200 13.83 -3.49 1.38
C PHE A 200 14.60 -4.11 0.20
N ALA A 201 15.67 -3.45 -0.26
CA ALA A 201 16.56 -3.98 -1.29
C ALA A 201 17.35 -5.21 -0.78
N LEU A 202 17.72 -5.24 0.50
CA LEU A 202 18.44 -6.35 1.12
C LEU A 202 17.53 -7.55 1.44
N THR A 203 16.27 -7.34 1.81
CA THR A 203 15.33 -8.42 2.12
C THR A 203 14.81 -9.15 0.88
N ARG A 204 14.87 -8.52 -0.30
CA ARG A 204 14.60 -9.17 -1.60
C ARG A 204 15.80 -9.89 -2.23
N ARG A 205 16.95 -9.92 -1.52
CA ARG A 205 18.17 -10.61 -1.96
C ARG A 205 18.13 -12.13 -1.73
N ARG A 206 17.07 -12.67 -1.11
CA ARG A 206 16.87 -14.10 -0.84
C ARG A 206 15.68 -14.64 -1.59
#